data_AF-A0A7S4SJL3-F1
#
_entry.id   AF-A0A7S4SJL3-F1
#
_cell.length_a   1.000
_cell.length_b   1.000
_cell.length_c   1.000
_cell.angle_alpha   90.00
_cell.angle_beta   90.00
_cell.angle_gamma   90.00
#
_symmetry.space_group_name_H-M   'P 1'
#
loop_
_entity.id
_entity.type
_entity.pdbx_description
1 polymer ?
#
loop_
_entity_poly.entity_id
_entity_poly.type
_entity_poly.pdbx_seq_one_letter_code
_entity_poly.pdbx_strand_id
1 'polypeptide(L)'
;STPSVLLISPNGSKTLINCGEGCQRSFLESSIRLKSVNRICLTHLSHDSIGGLPGTILTTADATLAAAANESVAKVGGTLLMGAKMLNRHARNEEWKKQQNQQGNQTIPPDLELIGPVGIRPFHHSLRHFMRRDKFHVAIHEGLYR
;
A
#
# COMPACT_ATOMS: atom_id res chain seq x y z
N SER A 1 27.42 0.18 -4.90
CA SER A 1 26.07 -0.36 -5.14
C SER A 1 25.71 -1.20 -3.94
N THR A 2 24.75 -0.76 -3.12
CA THR A 2 24.17 -1.63 -2.08
C THR A 2 23.09 -2.51 -2.69
N PRO A 3 23.09 -3.82 -2.39
CA PRO A 3 22.11 -4.73 -2.96
C PRO A 3 20.71 -4.41 -2.42
N SER A 4 19.71 -4.56 -3.28
CA SER A 4 18.30 -4.62 -2.90
C SER A 4 17.88 -6.08 -2.78
N VAL A 5 17.20 -6.45 -1.69
CA VAL A 5 16.87 -7.85 -1.37
C VAL A 5 15.38 -7.97 -1.09
N LEU A 6 14.71 -8.96 -1.69
CA LEU A 6 13.32 -9.28 -1.42
C LEU A 6 13.20 -10.43 -0.41
N LEU A 7 12.63 -10.15 0.75
CA LEU A 7 12.31 -11.15 1.77
C LEU A 7 10.85 -11.57 1.63
N ILE A 8 10.60 -12.88 1.55
CA ILE A 8 9.26 -13.45 1.53
C ILE A 8 9.07 -14.23 2.83
N SER A 9 8.16 -13.75 3.67
CA SER A 9 7.85 -14.38 4.95
C SER A 9 6.97 -15.63 4.75
N PRO A 10 6.91 -16.56 5.71
CA PRO A 10 6.06 -17.75 5.61
C PRO A 10 4.56 -17.45 5.43
N ASN A 11 4.10 -16.29 5.91
CA ASN A 11 2.74 -15.79 5.72
C ASN A 11 2.49 -15.17 4.32
N GLY A 12 3.47 -15.23 3.42
CA GLY A 12 3.40 -14.66 2.06
C GLY A 12 3.65 -13.16 1.97
N SER A 13 3.86 -12.46 3.10
CA SER A 13 4.20 -11.03 3.11
C SER A 13 5.59 -10.80 2.53
N LYS A 14 5.75 -9.69 1.80
CA LYS A 14 6.99 -9.38 1.08
C LYS A 14 7.57 -8.07 1.54
N THR A 15 8.80 -8.13 2.04
CA THR A 15 9.56 -6.97 2.51
C THR A 15 10.75 -6.75 1.59
N LEU A 16 10.87 -5.55 1.03
CA LEU A 16 12.02 -5.15 0.22
C LEU A 16 13.04 -4.42 1.10
N ILE A 17 14.27 -4.92 1.15
CA ILE A 17 15.41 -4.28 1.82
C ILE A 17 16.18 -3.48 0.79
N ASN A 18 16.31 -2.17 1.01
CA ASN A 18 16.80 -1.15 0.08
C ASN A 18 16.01 -1.07 -1.23
N CYS A 19 15.93 0.13 -1.79
CA CYS A 19 15.26 0.41 -3.04
C CYS A 19 16.18 1.29 -3.89
N GLY A 20 17.26 0.68 -4.39
CA GLY A 20 18.20 1.33 -5.29
C GLY A 20 17.60 1.66 -6.65
N GLU A 21 18.33 2.43 -7.45
CA GLU A 21 17.91 2.78 -8.81
C GLU A 21 17.60 1.53 -9.64
N GLY A 22 16.57 1.62 -10.50
CA GLY A 22 16.18 0.52 -11.37
C GLY A 22 15.39 -0.59 -10.69
N CYS A 23 15.14 -0.53 -9.36
CA CYS A 23 14.37 -1.53 -8.62
C CYS A 23 13.03 -1.87 -9.30
N GLN A 24 12.27 -0.86 -9.73
CA GLN A 24 11.02 -1.08 -10.47
C GLN A 24 11.21 -1.95 -11.73
N ARG A 25 12.32 -1.79 -12.46
CA ARG A 25 12.64 -2.59 -13.66
C ARG A 25 13.03 -4.00 -13.28
N SER A 26 13.83 -4.18 -12.23
CA SER A 26 14.17 -5.51 -11.72
C SER A 26 12.92 -6.29 -11.31
N PHE A 27 11.92 -5.63 -10.72
CA PHE A 27 10.63 -6.26 -10.43
C PHE A 27 9.82 -6.59 -11.68
N LEU A 28 9.89 -5.77 -12.75
CA LEU A 28 9.23 -6.08 -14.03
C LEU A 28 9.90 -7.25 -14.77
N GLU A 29 11.22 -7.36 -14.67
CA GLU A 29 12.01 -8.45 -15.26
C GLU A 29 11.83 -9.76 -14.48
N SER A 30 11.64 -9.66 -13.16
CA SER A 30 11.19 -10.78 -12.34
C SER A 30 9.69 -11.02 -12.53
N SER A 31 9.21 -12.26 -12.45
CA SER A 31 7.75 -12.53 -12.46
C SER A 31 7.04 -12.10 -11.15
N ILE A 32 7.66 -11.24 -10.33
CA ILE A 32 7.16 -10.79 -9.03
C ILE A 32 6.50 -9.42 -9.19
N ARG A 33 5.22 -9.33 -8.81
CA ARG A 33 4.50 -8.06 -8.86
C ARG A 33 4.97 -7.14 -7.75
N LEU A 34 5.43 -5.93 -8.11
CA LEU A 34 5.84 -4.90 -7.17
C LEU A 34 4.73 -4.51 -6.17
N LYS A 35 3.46 -4.49 -6.63
CA LYS A 35 2.28 -4.28 -5.75
C LYS A 35 2.23 -5.24 -4.55
N SER A 36 2.81 -6.44 -4.68
CA SER A 36 2.79 -7.42 -3.59
C SER A 36 3.80 -7.14 -2.48
N VAL A 37 4.68 -6.15 -2.66
CA VAL A 37 5.57 -5.62 -1.63
C VAL A 37 4.80 -4.59 -0.82
N ASN A 38 4.52 -4.92 0.43
CA ASN A 38 3.78 -4.05 1.36
C ASN A 38 4.70 -3.33 2.34
N ARG A 39 5.99 -3.68 2.39
CA ARG A 39 6.98 -3.08 3.28
C ARG A 39 8.31 -2.87 2.57
N ILE A 40 8.89 -1.68 2.74
CA ILE A 40 10.25 -1.34 2.32
C ILE A 40 11.06 -0.95 3.56
N CYS A 41 12.20 -1.59 3.76
CA CYS A 41 13.15 -1.25 4.81
C CYS A 41 14.44 -0.68 4.19
N LEU A 42 14.82 0.52 4.59
CA LEU A 42 16.03 1.18 4.14
C LEU A 42 17.13 1.02 5.19
N THR A 43 18.31 0.57 4.77
CA THR A 43 19.44 0.39 5.71
C THR A 43 20.17 1.70 6.02
N HIS A 44 20.11 2.68 5.11
CA HIS A 44 20.74 3.99 5.23
C HIS A 44 20.07 5.00 4.28
N LEU A 45 20.49 6.27 4.31
CA LEU A 45 20.00 7.32 3.41
C LEU A 45 21.08 7.70 2.41
N SER A 46 21.09 7.02 1.28
CA SER A 46 21.99 7.28 0.16
C SER A 46 21.29 7.00 -1.16
N HIS A 47 21.79 7.57 -2.24
CA HIS A 47 21.19 7.38 -3.56
C HIS A 47 21.08 5.90 -3.97
N ASP A 48 22.07 5.07 -3.63
CA ASP A 48 22.06 3.65 -3.98
C ASP A 48 21.06 2.81 -3.16
N SER A 49 20.57 3.31 -2.03
CA SER A 49 19.54 2.66 -1.22
C SER A 49 18.14 3.24 -1.40
N ILE A 50 17.99 4.49 -1.82
CA ILE A 50 16.69 5.18 -1.93
C ILE A 50 16.32 5.63 -3.34
N GLY A 51 17.25 5.56 -4.30
CA GLY A 51 17.10 6.15 -5.64
C GLY A 51 15.92 5.60 -6.43
N GLY A 52 15.53 4.34 -6.21
CA GLY A 52 14.36 3.72 -6.84
C GLY A 52 13.05 3.96 -6.11
N LEU A 53 13.09 4.51 -4.89
CA LEU A 53 11.92 4.65 -4.03
C LEU A 53 10.77 5.46 -4.66
N PRO A 54 11.02 6.63 -5.30
CA PRO A 54 9.93 7.42 -5.91
C PRO A 54 9.20 6.65 -7.01
N GLY A 55 9.95 5.96 -7.89
CA GLY A 55 9.38 5.15 -8.98
C GLY A 55 8.61 3.94 -8.47
N THR A 56 9.14 3.26 -7.45
CA THR A 56 8.48 2.14 -6.77
C THR A 56 7.16 2.57 -6.13
N ILE A 57 7.13 3.69 -5.39
CA ILE A 57 5.91 4.21 -4.77
C ILE A 57 4.85 4.53 -5.83
N LEU A 58 5.23 5.24 -6.89
CA LEU A 58 4.31 5.60 -7.99
C LEU A 58 3.74 4.36 -8.68
N THR A 59 4.59 3.39 -8.99
CA THR A 59 4.20 2.13 -9.64
C THR A 59 3.23 1.33 -8.78
N THR A 60 3.51 1.23 -7.47
CA THR A 60 2.64 0.52 -6.53
C THR A 60 1.30 1.24 -6.37
N ALA A 61 1.30 2.58 -6.28
CA ALA A 61 0.09 3.40 -6.19
C ALA A 61 -0.81 3.22 -7.42
N ASP A 62 -0.24 3.26 -8.62
CA ASP A 62 -1.01 3.06 -9.86
C ASP A 62 -1.57 1.65 -9.96
N ALA A 63 -0.81 0.64 -9.53
CA ALA A 63 -1.27 -0.74 -9.49
C ALA A 63 -2.39 -0.97 -8.45
N THR A 64 -2.41 -0.20 -7.36
CA THR A 64 -3.50 -0.25 -6.36
C THR A 64 -4.78 0.35 -6.94
N LEU A 65 -4.68 1.52 -7.58
CA LEU A 65 -5.80 2.18 -8.26
C LEU A 65 -6.40 1.31 -9.37
N ALA A 66 -5.57 0.72 -10.21
CA ALA A 66 -6.02 -0.15 -11.30
C ALA A 66 -6.76 -1.40 -10.78
N ALA A 67 -6.28 -2.00 -9.69
CA ALA A 67 -6.97 -3.14 -9.09
C ALA A 67 -8.32 -2.76 -8.49
N ALA A 68 -8.42 -1.61 -7.81
CA ALA A 68 -9.67 -1.12 -7.26
C ALA A 68 -10.71 -0.83 -8.38
N ALA A 69 -10.27 -0.28 -9.52
CA ALA A 69 -11.12 -0.08 -10.67
C ALA A 69 -11.66 -1.42 -11.22
N ASN A 70 -10.81 -2.43 -11.37
CA ASN A 70 -11.21 -3.76 -11.85
C ASN A 70 -12.22 -4.45 -10.92
N GLU A 71 -12.07 -4.32 -9.60
CA GLU A 71 -13.02 -4.86 -8.63
C GLU A 71 -14.41 -4.19 -8.72
N SER A 72 -14.45 -2.88 -8.98
CA SER A 72 -15.70 -2.14 -9.12
C SER A 72 -16.50 -2.57 -10.35
N VAL A 73 -15.82 -2.84 -11.47
CA VAL A 73 -16.45 -3.35 -12.72
C VAL A 73 -17.05 -4.74 -12.49
N ALA A 74 -16.36 -5.62 -11.76
CA ALA A 74 -16.89 -6.95 -11.42
C ALA A 74 -18.17 -6.89 -10.57
N LYS A 75 -18.27 -5.94 -9.63
CA LYS A 75 -19.47 -5.75 -8.79
C LYS A 75 -20.67 -5.19 -9.56
N VAL A 76 -20.43 -4.30 -10.52
CA VAL A 76 -21.51 -3.75 -11.37
C VAL A 76 -22.14 -4.85 -12.25
N GLY A 77 -21.32 -5.75 -12.81
CA GLY A 77 -21.82 -6.91 -13.57
C GLY A 77 -22.71 -7.87 -12.75
N GLY A 78 -22.49 -7.98 -11.45
CA GLY A 78 -23.31 -8.82 -10.54
C GLY A 78 -24.65 -8.20 -10.12
N THR A 79 -24.87 -6.91 -10.37
CA THR A 79 -26.08 -6.20 -9.89
C THR A 79 -27.34 -6.57 -10.69
N LEU A 80 -27.20 -7.16 -11.90
CA LEU A 80 -28.34 -7.57 -12.72
C LEU A 80 -29.12 -8.79 -12.17
N LEU A 81 -28.55 -9.56 -11.21
CA LEU A 81 -29.21 -10.74 -10.62
C LEU A 81 -29.91 -10.49 -9.27
N MET A 82 -29.89 -9.26 -8.75
CA MET A 82 -30.26 -8.96 -7.35
C MET A 82 -31.70 -8.43 -7.16
N GLY A 83 -32.57 -8.56 -8.16
CA GLY A 83 -33.97 -8.09 -8.11
C GLY A 83 -34.91 -8.86 -7.18
N ALA A 84 -34.51 -10.03 -6.65
CA ALA A 84 -35.42 -10.96 -5.95
C ALA A 84 -35.38 -10.90 -4.40
N LYS A 85 -34.63 -10.00 -3.76
CA LYS A 85 -34.46 -10.00 -2.28
C LYS A 85 -34.83 -8.66 -1.62
N MET A 86 -35.96 -8.09 -2.01
CA MET A 86 -36.41 -6.73 -1.68
C MET A 86 -37.52 -6.64 -0.60
N LEU A 87 -37.68 -7.65 0.28
CA LEU A 87 -38.81 -7.68 1.23
C LEU A 87 -38.48 -7.53 2.73
N ASN A 88 -37.23 -7.31 3.15
CA ASN A 88 -36.92 -7.19 4.59
C ASN A 88 -35.89 -6.09 4.90
N ARG A 89 -36.28 -4.82 4.66
CA ARG A 89 -35.39 -3.64 4.86
C ARG A 89 -35.61 -2.87 6.17
N HIS A 90 -36.72 -3.02 6.88
CA HIS A 90 -37.06 -2.10 7.97
C HIS A 90 -36.57 -2.50 9.37
N ALA A 91 -36.37 -3.79 9.67
CA ALA A 91 -36.00 -4.24 11.02
C ALA A 91 -34.50 -4.15 11.34
N ARG A 92 -33.61 -4.04 10.33
CA ARG A 92 -32.15 -4.12 10.50
C ARG A 92 -31.44 -2.78 10.70
N ASN A 93 -32.16 -1.66 10.56
CA ASN A 93 -31.55 -0.32 10.58
C ASN A 93 -31.23 0.21 11.99
N GLU A 94 -31.91 -0.28 13.02
CA GLU A 94 -31.76 0.21 14.40
C GLU A 94 -30.57 -0.45 15.13
N GLU A 95 -30.18 -1.67 14.76
CA GLU A 95 -29.05 -2.39 15.37
C GLU A 95 -27.69 -1.90 14.85
N TRP A 96 -27.59 -1.49 13.59
CA TRP A 96 -26.34 -0.97 13.01
C TRP A 96 -25.92 0.39 13.56
N LYS A 97 -26.87 1.22 14.03
CA LYS A 97 -26.55 2.52 14.64
C LYS A 97 -25.95 2.39 16.05
N LYS A 98 -26.25 1.31 16.77
CA LYS A 98 -25.71 1.09 18.13
C LYS A 98 -24.30 0.51 18.14
N GLN A 99 -23.88 -0.20 17.09
CA GLN A 99 -22.53 -0.77 16.99
C GLN A 99 -21.46 0.23 16.49
N GLN A 100 -21.84 1.31 15.80
CA GLN A 100 -20.89 2.31 15.32
C GLN A 100 -20.29 3.20 16.43
N ASN A 101 -20.88 3.24 17.63
CA ASN A 101 -20.47 4.16 18.69
C ASN A 101 -19.39 3.59 19.64
N GLN A 102 -18.79 2.43 19.33
CA GLN A 102 -17.74 1.80 20.16
C GLN A 102 -16.42 1.50 19.42
N GLN A 103 -16.29 1.82 18.12
CA GLN A 103 -15.04 1.65 17.38
C GLN A 103 -14.35 2.99 17.13
N GLY A 104 -13.89 3.61 18.22
CA GLY A 104 -12.93 4.71 18.14
C GLY A 104 -11.56 4.20 17.71
N ASN A 105 -11.07 4.73 16.59
CA ASN A 105 -9.70 4.63 16.07
C ASN A 105 -9.31 3.36 15.30
N GLN A 106 -10.08 2.96 14.27
CA GLN A 106 -9.53 2.09 13.22
C GLN A 106 -8.62 2.92 12.31
N THR A 107 -7.31 2.85 12.51
CA THR A 107 -6.33 3.35 11.52
C THR A 107 -6.42 2.49 10.28
N ILE A 108 -6.80 3.08 9.15
CA ILE A 108 -6.81 2.42 7.85
C ILE A 108 -5.40 1.84 7.61
N PRO A 109 -5.25 0.53 7.33
CA PRO A 109 -3.93 -0.05 7.11
C PRO A 109 -3.25 0.65 5.92
N PRO A 110 -1.96 0.97 6.01
CA PRO A 110 -1.24 1.65 4.94
C PRO A 110 -1.14 0.78 3.70
N ASP A 111 -1.12 1.44 2.54
CA ASP A 111 -0.85 0.76 1.27
C ASP A 111 0.63 0.32 1.17
N LEU A 112 1.52 1.02 1.89
CA LEU A 112 2.94 0.74 1.95
C LEU A 112 3.54 1.20 3.28
N GLU A 113 4.30 0.33 3.94
CA GLU A 113 5.13 0.68 5.08
C GLU A 113 6.56 0.98 4.65
N LEU A 114 7.10 2.11 5.07
CA LEU A 114 8.47 2.53 4.83
C LEU A 114 9.21 2.65 6.17
N ILE A 115 10.19 1.80 6.39
CA ILE A 115 10.96 1.69 7.63
C ILE A 115 12.42 2.07 7.33
N GLY A 116 13.07 2.79 8.25
CA GLY A 116 14.53 2.90 8.20
C GLY A 116 15.10 4.02 9.08
N PRO A 117 16.29 4.57 8.77
CA PRO A 117 16.95 5.57 9.60
C PRO A 117 16.17 6.89 9.74
N VAL A 118 16.56 7.66 10.75
CA VAL A 118 16.08 9.03 10.95
C VAL A 118 16.40 9.86 9.69
N GLY A 119 15.40 10.58 9.17
CA GLY A 119 15.53 11.42 7.97
C GLY A 119 14.73 10.91 6.77
N ILE A 120 14.15 9.70 6.84
CA ILE A 120 13.24 9.19 5.79
C ILE A 120 11.97 10.03 5.69
N ARG A 121 11.40 10.50 6.80
CA ARG A 121 10.16 11.27 6.79
C ARG A 121 10.29 12.60 6.05
N PRO A 122 11.29 13.45 6.31
CA PRO A 122 11.49 14.66 5.51
C PRO A 122 11.83 14.33 4.04
N PHE A 123 12.56 13.24 3.77
CA PHE A 123 12.79 12.77 2.41
C PHE A 123 11.49 12.38 1.70
N HIS A 124 10.65 11.54 2.29
CA HIS A 124 9.33 11.20 1.73
C HIS A 124 8.45 12.45 1.56
N HIS A 125 8.49 13.38 2.51
CA HIS A 125 7.75 14.64 2.42
C HIS A 125 8.18 15.45 1.18
N SER A 126 9.47 15.50 0.84
CA SER A 126 9.94 16.17 -0.38
C SER A 126 9.45 15.45 -1.64
N LEU A 127 9.32 14.12 -1.62
CA LEU A 127 8.78 13.33 -2.72
C LEU A 127 7.28 13.55 -2.94
N ARG A 128 6.49 13.94 -1.92
CA ARG A 128 5.03 14.08 -2.08
C ARG A 128 4.62 15.08 -3.15
N HIS A 129 5.33 16.20 -3.26
CA HIS A 129 5.09 17.21 -4.30
C HIS A 129 5.33 16.65 -5.71
N PHE A 130 6.32 15.76 -5.83
CA PHE A 130 6.65 15.10 -7.08
C PHE A 130 5.65 13.99 -7.44
N MET A 131 5.25 13.17 -6.46
CA MET A 131 4.47 11.95 -6.72
C MET A 131 2.97 12.20 -6.99
N ARG A 132 2.38 13.31 -6.51
CA ARG A 132 0.96 13.70 -6.78
C ARG A 132 -0.06 12.55 -6.64
N ARG A 133 0.10 11.70 -5.62
CA ARG A 133 -0.79 10.55 -5.30
C ARG A 133 -1.30 10.66 -3.86
N ASP A 134 -2.18 11.63 -3.62
CA ASP A 134 -2.67 11.96 -2.27
C ASP A 134 -3.50 10.84 -1.62
N LYS A 135 -4.02 9.92 -2.44
CA LYS A 135 -4.84 8.78 -1.97
C LYS A 135 -4.01 7.57 -1.56
N PHE A 136 -2.71 7.53 -1.85
CA PHE A 136 -1.84 6.41 -1.52
C PHE A 136 -1.20 6.63 -0.15
N HIS A 137 -1.56 5.81 0.83
CA HIS A 137 -1.11 6.00 2.21
C HIS A 137 0.20 5.26 2.48
N VAL A 138 1.30 6.02 2.63
CA VAL A 138 2.59 5.50 3.06
C VAL A 138 2.78 5.75 4.55
N ALA A 139 2.85 4.67 5.35
CA ALA A 139 3.22 4.75 6.75
C ALA A 139 4.75 4.79 6.89
N ILE A 140 5.28 5.72 7.68
CA ILE A 140 6.72 5.91 7.84
C ILE A 140 7.13 5.64 9.29
N HIS A 141 8.09 4.75 9.45
CA HIS A 141 8.71 4.38 10.72
C HIS A 141 10.20 4.72 10.68
N GLU A 142 10.63 5.63 11.56
CA GLU A 142 12.02 6.10 11.62
C GLU A 142 12.69 5.64 12.92
N GLY A 143 13.95 5.23 12.83
CA GLY A 143 14.76 4.87 13.99
C GLY A 143 14.41 3.48 14.54
N LEU A 144 14.33 3.37 15.88
CA LEU A 144 14.04 2.10 16.55
C LEU A 144 12.58 1.68 16.30
N TYR A 145 12.42 0.68 15.44
CA TYR A 145 11.16 -0.06 15.29
C TYR A 145 10.93 -0.89 16.56
N ARG A 146 10.03 -0.43 17.44
CA ARG A 146 9.63 -1.12 18.69
C ARG A 146 8.45 -2.05 18.46
#